data_AF-A0A5N1GLQ8-F1
#
_entry.id   AF-A0A5N1GLQ8-F1
#
_cell.length_a   1.000
_cell.length_b   1.000
_cell.length_c   1.000
_cell.angle_alpha   90.00
_cell.angle_beta   90.00
_cell.angle_gamma   90.00
#
_symmetry.space_group_name_H-M   'P 1'
#
loop_
_entity.id
_entity.type
_entity.pdbx_description
1 polymer ?
#
loop_
_entity_poly.entity_id
_entity_poly.type
_entity_poly.pdbx_seq_one_letter_code
_entity_poly.pdbx_strand_id
1 'polypeptide(L)'
;MKQWIPNGGQCAASRTLLKKQGALLWAWREPGRFDGDSGWRFLSEHDNQVSLMDEKSMVYVDINQVAKIEPAIAGIYYYPEGADFQFSPYYGKHFVYSDSLDKVEMVTSQADLPFKDSNFRQHFPDFVHAHERRIREEFALSEEEISQLSGLQSEVDHLINVLMGTRTDQPKSLEIYILVGILLGYFKERQAASPLPGDKIHHVIATVIYRRFDLAMAQIKDYLLAYQEAESQEDRMSERQVLRYGRLIYDYFEAKELENAYKEYNALVNHHYKAQLKQKKHL
;
A
#
# COMPACT_ATOMS: atom_id res chain seq x y z
N MET A 1 -7.81 26.80 -10.46
CA MET A 1 -6.91 26.15 -11.44
C MET A 1 -6.82 24.67 -11.04
N LYS A 2 -6.97 23.71 -11.96
CA LYS A 2 -6.93 22.28 -11.61
C LYS A 2 -5.52 21.93 -11.12
N GLN A 3 -5.39 21.36 -9.93
CA GLN A 3 -4.15 20.76 -9.43
C GLN A 3 -4.25 19.25 -9.59
N TRP A 4 -3.27 18.66 -10.26
CA TRP A 4 -3.14 17.20 -10.42
C TRP A 4 -2.30 16.61 -9.30
N ILE A 5 -1.33 17.37 -8.78
CA ILE A 5 -0.39 16.94 -7.75
C ILE A 5 -0.43 17.98 -6.61
N PRO A 6 -1.26 17.77 -5.58
CA PRO A 6 -1.33 18.66 -4.42
C PRO A 6 0.02 18.66 -3.69
N ASN A 7 0.52 19.85 -3.35
CA ASN A 7 1.83 20.03 -2.70
C ASN A 7 2.99 19.36 -3.46
N GLY A 8 2.88 19.31 -4.80
CA GLY A 8 3.83 18.62 -5.68
C GLY A 8 5.22 19.26 -5.78
N GLY A 9 5.40 20.46 -5.21
CA GLY A 9 6.65 21.20 -5.28
C GLY A 9 7.01 21.67 -6.70
N GLN A 10 8.29 21.94 -6.87
CA GLN A 10 8.89 22.32 -8.14
C GLN A 10 9.59 21.13 -8.79
N CYS A 11 9.63 21.11 -10.11
CA CYS A 11 10.42 20.16 -10.91
C CYS A 11 11.26 20.94 -11.93
N ALA A 12 12.33 20.33 -12.44
CA ALA A 12 13.02 20.89 -13.59
C ALA A 12 12.41 20.37 -14.88
N ALA A 13 12.07 21.25 -15.81
CA ALA A 13 11.54 20.88 -17.11
C ALA A 13 12.27 21.63 -18.23
N SER A 14 12.42 20.99 -19.38
CA SER A 14 13.03 21.66 -20.53
C SER A 14 12.12 22.78 -21.05
N ARG A 15 12.73 23.84 -21.56
CA ARG A 15 11.98 24.92 -22.23
C ARG A 15 11.25 24.41 -23.47
N THR A 16 11.78 23.41 -24.17
CA THR A 16 11.13 22.77 -25.32
C THR A 16 9.78 22.20 -24.92
N LEU A 17 9.74 21.44 -23.82
CA LEU A 17 8.51 20.88 -23.26
C LEU A 17 7.55 22.01 -22.82
N LEU A 18 8.03 22.98 -22.05
CA LEU A 18 7.19 24.05 -21.51
C LEU A 18 6.59 24.96 -22.59
N LYS A 19 7.31 25.16 -23.70
CA LYS A 19 6.82 25.88 -24.89
C LYS A 19 5.94 25.01 -25.78
N LYS A 20 5.72 23.73 -25.44
CA LYS A 20 4.97 22.74 -26.24
C LYS A 20 5.54 22.55 -27.64
N GLN A 21 6.86 22.56 -27.76
CA GLN A 21 7.60 22.40 -29.02
C GLN A 21 7.98 20.94 -29.30
N GLY A 22 7.67 20.03 -28.37
CA GLY A 22 7.66 18.57 -28.56
C GLY A 22 6.88 17.93 -27.40
N ALA A 23 6.50 16.66 -27.55
CA ALA A 23 5.81 15.93 -26.49
C ALA A 23 6.77 15.57 -25.35
N LEU A 24 6.23 15.36 -24.14
CA LEU A 24 6.98 14.76 -23.03
C LEU A 24 7.43 13.36 -23.44
N LEU A 25 8.71 13.02 -23.24
CA LEU A 25 9.22 11.68 -23.50
C LEU A 25 9.90 11.10 -22.26
N TRP A 26 10.84 11.83 -21.65
CA TRP A 26 11.64 11.32 -20.54
C TRP A 26 11.25 11.97 -19.21
N ALA A 27 11.18 11.16 -18.16
CA ALA A 27 10.89 11.58 -16.80
C ALA A 27 11.76 10.78 -15.82
N TRP A 28 12.63 11.46 -15.06
CA TRP A 28 13.43 10.81 -14.02
C TRP A 28 13.42 11.60 -12.72
N ARG A 29 13.79 10.94 -11.63
CA ARG A 29 13.80 11.52 -10.28
C ARG A 29 15.17 11.42 -9.64
N GLU A 30 15.76 12.57 -9.34
CA GLU A 30 17.02 12.72 -8.62
C GLU A 30 16.79 13.38 -7.25
N PRO A 31 17.77 13.35 -6.32
CA PRO A 31 17.67 14.11 -5.08
C PRO A 31 17.37 15.59 -5.33
N GLY A 32 16.45 16.14 -4.55
CA GLY A 32 16.08 17.55 -4.65
C GLY A 32 17.29 18.47 -4.38
N ARG A 33 17.40 19.57 -5.16
CA ARG A 33 18.54 20.50 -5.04
C ARG A 33 18.33 21.62 -4.02
N PHE A 34 17.09 21.83 -3.58
CA PHE A 34 16.71 22.87 -2.63
C PHE A 34 15.32 22.55 -2.02
N ASP A 35 14.96 23.26 -0.96
CA ASP A 35 13.65 23.10 -0.30
C ASP A 35 12.50 23.39 -1.28
N GLY A 36 11.68 22.38 -1.52
CA GLY A 36 10.56 22.45 -2.45
C GLY A 36 10.85 21.90 -3.85
N ASP A 37 12.08 21.46 -4.15
CA ASP A 37 12.36 20.63 -5.32
C ASP A 37 11.84 19.20 -5.08
N SER A 38 10.93 18.74 -5.94
CA SER A 38 10.37 17.39 -5.92
C SER A 38 11.36 16.30 -6.35
N GLY A 39 12.47 16.69 -6.99
CA GLY A 39 13.44 15.80 -7.60
C GLY A 39 13.10 15.38 -9.03
N TRP A 40 11.87 15.63 -9.50
CA TRP A 40 11.45 15.27 -10.85
C TRP A 40 12.10 16.14 -11.91
N ARG A 41 12.44 15.52 -13.03
CA ARG A 41 13.03 16.12 -14.23
C ARG A 41 12.26 15.64 -15.46
N PHE A 42 11.93 16.55 -16.37
CA PHE A 42 11.12 16.25 -17.54
C PHE A 42 11.73 16.82 -18.82
N LEU A 43 11.85 15.97 -19.85
CA LEU A 43 12.36 16.33 -21.16
C LEU A 43 11.38 15.97 -22.27
N SER A 44 11.38 16.78 -23.30
CA SER A 44 10.67 16.54 -24.54
C SER A 44 11.42 15.59 -25.46
N GLU A 45 10.71 14.86 -26.32
CA GLU A 45 11.28 14.02 -27.38
C GLU A 45 12.27 14.73 -28.33
N HIS A 46 12.21 16.06 -28.41
CA HIS A 46 13.12 16.87 -29.23
C HIS A 46 14.38 17.33 -28.47
N ASP A 47 14.42 17.15 -27.15
CA ASP A 47 15.60 17.47 -26.36
C ASP A 47 16.71 16.45 -26.61
N ASN A 48 17.92 16.96 -26.73
CA ASN A 48 19.14 16.17 -26.94
C ASN A 48 20.29 16.81 -26.16
N GLN A 49 21.40 16.08 -26.08
CA GLN A 49 22.57 16.52 -25.32
C GLN A 49 23.03 17.93 -25.69
N VAL A 50 23.07 18.28 -26.99
CA VAL A 50 23.49 19.61 -27.47
C VAL A 50 22.52 20.70 -27.01
N SER A 51 21.21 20.47 -27.13
CA SER A 51 20.20 21.44 -26.69
C SER A 51 20.19 21.66 -25.17
N LEU A 52 20.64 20.67 -24.39
CA LEU A 52 20.68 20.71 -22.93
C LEU A 52 21.99 21.25 -22.35
N MET A 53 23.02 21.47 -23.17
CA MET A 53 24.28 22.09 -22.74
C MET A 53 24.13 23.58 -22.36
N ASP A 54 23.08 24.26 -22.83
CA ASP A 54 22.75 25.61 -22.37
C ASP A 54 22.15 25.52 -20.96
N GLU A 55 22.78 26.14 -19.96
CA GLU A 55 22.28 26.20 -18.58
C GLU A 55 20.85 26.77 -18.48
N LYS A 56 20.40 27.51 -19.49
CA LYS A 56 19.04 28.06 -19.55
C LYS A 56 18.02 27.07 -20.12
N SER A 57 18.44 25.91 -20.63
CA SER A 57 17.56 24.93 -21.28
C SER A 57 16.56 24.27 -20.32
N MET A 58 17.00 24.01 -19.08
CA MET A 58 16.18 23.48 -17.99
C MET A 58 15.79 24.59 -17.02
N VAL A 59 14.54 24.60 -16.59
CA VAL A 59 14.03 25.58 -15.62
C VAL A 59 13.19 24.92 -14.56
N TYR A 60 13.28 25.42 -13.32
CA TYR A 60 12.40 24.99 -12.23
C TYR A 60 11.04 25.65 -12.34
N VAL A 61 9.98 24.84 -12.33
CA VAL A 61 8.59 25.27 -12.40
C VAL A 61 7.75 24.47 -11.41
N ASP A 62 6.59 25.00 -11.02
CA ASP A 62 5.57 24.19 -10.31
C ASP A 62 5.23 22.96 -11.17
N ILE A 63 5.29 21.77 -10.57
CA ILE A 63 5.08 20.51 -11.28
C ILE A 63 3.70 20.44 -11.97
N ASN A 64 2.70 21.16 -11.47
CA ASN A 64 1.38 21.24 -12.10
C ASN A 64 1.40 22.00 -13.44
N GLN A 65 2.44 22.80 -13.71
CA GLN A 65 2.63 23.37 -15.05
C GLN A 65 2.98 22.29 -16.07
N VAL A 66 3.79 21.31 -15.68
CA VAL A 66 4.08 20.13 -16.51
C VAL A 66 2.86 19.21 -16.58
N ALA A 67 2.16 18.97 -15.48
CA ALA A 67 0.95 18.15 -15.45
C ALA A 67 -0.18 18.72 -16.33
N LYS A 68 -0.21 20.05 -16.54
CA LYS A 68 -1.13 20.69 -17.48
C LYS A 68 -0.81 20.36 -18.94
N ILE A 69 0.44 20.06 -19.25
CA ILE A 69 0.91 19.65 -20.58
C ILE A 69 0.65 18.16 -20.77
N GLU A 70 1.10 17.33 -19.80
CA GLU A 70 0.90 15.88 -19.82
C GLU A 70 0.44 15.38 -18.44
N PRO A 71 -0.87 15.16 -18.24
CA PRO A 71 -1.43 14.75 -16.95
C PRO A 71 -0.93 13.40 -16.42
N ALA A 72 -0.42 12.51 -17.29
CA ALA A 72 0.06 11.19 -16.88
C ALA A 72 1.19 11.24 -15.83
N ILE A 73 1.91 12.36 -15.73
CA ILE A 73 2.97 12.52 -14.72
C ILE A 73 2.46 12.41 -13.28
N ALA A 74 1.16 12.67 -13.05
CA ALA A 74 0.56 12.50 -11.72
C ALA A 74 0.60 11.03 -11.27
N GLY A 75 0.48 10.09 -12.20
CA GLY A 75 0.52 8.65 -11.93
C GLY A 75 1.91 8.11 -11.61
N ILE A 76 2.98 8.87 -11.85
CA ILE A 76 4.35 8.45 -11.49
C ILE A 76 4.92 9.26 -10.33
N TYR A 77 4.25 10.32 -9.88
CA TYR A 77 4.81 11.29 -8.94
C TYR A 77 5.36 10.69 -7.64
N TYR A 78 4.69 9.66 -7.12
CA TYR A 78 5.04 9.03 -5.85
C TYR A 78 6.16 8.00 -5.92
N TYR A 79 6.67 7.69 -7.12
CA TYR A 79 7.81 6.79 -7.28
C TYR A 79 9.08 7.35 -6.63
N PRO A 80 9.94 6.50 -6.05
CA PRO A 80 11.08 6.94 -5.27
C PRO A 80 12.18 7.60 -6.12
N GLU A 81 13.13 8.24 -5.45
CA GLU A 81 14.37 8.71 -6.09
C GLU A 81 15.10 7.54 -6.78
N GLY A 82 15.72 7.82 -7.92
CA GLY A 82 16.27 6.81 -8.82
C GLY A 82 15.30 6.34 -9.90
N ALA A 83 14.04 6.81 -9.90
CA ALA A 83 13.10 6.52 -10.97
C ALA A 83 13.62 7.07 -12.31
N ASP A 84 13.56 6.26 -13.35
CA ASP A 84 13.94 6.62 -14.71
C ASP A 84 12.95 6.01 -15.70
N PHE A 85 12.09 6.86 -16.25
CA PHE A 85 10.96 6.49 -17.09
C PHE A 85 10.98 7.20 -18.43
N GLN A 86 10.33 6.56 -19.39
CA GLN A 86 9.97 7.18 -20.65
C GLN A 86 8.57 6.80 -21.10
N PHE A 87 7.96 7.60 -21.97
CA PHE A 87 6.76 7.16 -22.65
C PHE A 87 7.04 5.97 -23.56
N SER A 88 6.13 5.00 -23.51
CA SER A 88 6.27 3.77 -24.26
C SER A 88 6.13 4.00 -25.77
N PRO A 89 7.01 3.40 -26.60
CA PRO A 89 6.74 3.29 -28.03
C PRO A 89 5.68 2.21 -28.35
N TYR A 90 5.31 1.37 -27.37
CA TYR A 90 4.45 0.18 -27.56
C TYR A 90 3.09 0.29 -26.87
N TYR A 91 3.03 0.94 -25.69
CA TYR A 91 1.87 0.96 -24.80
C TYR A 91 1.11 2.29 -24.80
N GLY A 92 0.87 2.90 -25.96
CA GLY A 92 0.16 4.19 -26.05
C GLY A 92 0.72 5.23 -25.05
N LYS A 93 -0.16 6.03 -24.42
CA LYS A 93 0.23 7.00 -23.38
C LYS A 93 0.45 6.33 -22.01
N HIS A 94 1.50 5.51 -21.88
CA HIS A 94 1.96 4.95 -20.61
C HIS A 94 3.46 5.13 -20.44
N PHE A 95 3.90 5.24 -19.19
CA PHE A 95 5.31 5.18 -18.85
C PHE A 95 5.81 3.73 -18.81
N VAL A 96 7.07 3.56 -19.21
CA VAL A 96 7.87 2.35 -19.05
C VAL A 96 9.18 2.70 -18.37
N TYR A 97 9.82 1.74 -17.72
CA TYR A 97 11.19 1.87 -17.25
C TYR A 97 12.12 2.07 -18.45
N SER A 98 13.01 3.06 -18.39
CA SER A 98 13.83 3.46 -19.54
C SER A 98 14.77 2.36 -20.03
N ASP A 99 15.24 1.50 -19.13
CA ASP A 99 16.23 0.44 -19.38
C ASP A 99 15.60 -0.89 -19.83
N SER A 100 14.48 -1.28 -19.22
CA SER A 100 13.82 -2.58 -19.44
C SER A 100 12.61 -2.50 -20.37
N LEU A 101 12.03 -1.31 -20.55
CA LEU A 101 10.76 -1.07 -21.26
C LEU A 101 9.56 -1.78 -20.63
N ASP A 102 9.72 -2.29 -19.40
CA ASP A 102 8.65 -2.83 -18.60
C ASP A 102 7.66 -1.72 -18.23
N LYS A 103 6.37 -2.07 -18.19
CA LYS A 103 5.31 -1.12 -17.90
C LYS A 103 5.44 -0.59 -16.46
N VAL A 104 5.29 0.73 -16.30
CA VAL A 104 5.18 1.38 -14.99
C VAL A 104 3.70 1.47 -14.62
N GLU A 105 3.35 1.01 -13.41
CA GLU A 105 1.99 1.12 -12.89
C GLU A 105 1.72 2.55 -12.41
N MET A 106 0.52 3.07 -12.69
CA MET A 106 0.14 4.41 -12.26
C MET A 106 -0.37 4.36 -10.82
N VAL A 107 0.17 5.23 -9.96
CA VAL A 107 -0.12 5.28 -8.52
C VAL A 107 -0.67 6.64 -8.13
N THR A 108 -1.52 6.68 -7.10
CA THR A 108 -2.13 7.92 -6.59
C THR A 108 -1.58 8.37 -5.25
N SER A 109 -0.73 7.55 -4.62
CA SER A 109 -0.07 7.82 -3.35
C SER A 109 1.16 6.92 -3.19
N GLN A 110 1.98 7.16 -2.17
CA GLN A 110 3.08 6.24 -1.82
C GLN A 110 2.58 4.87 -1.35
N ALA A 111 1.36 4.79 -0.83
CA ALA A 111 0.76 3.53 -0.36
C ALA A 111 0.39 2.62 -1.54
N ASP A 112 0.06 3.22 -2.69
CA ASP A 112 -0.30 2.49 -3.92
C ASP A 112 0.92 1.96 -4.68
N LEU A 113 2.15 2.18 -4.18
CA LEU A 113 3.36 1.70 -4.84
C LEU A 113 3.34 0.16 -4.93
N PRO A 114 3.73 -0.42 -6.08
CA PRO A 114 3.58 -1.85 -6.31
C PRO A 114 4.71 -2.66 -5.66
N PHE A 115 4.80 -2.65 -4.33
CA PHE A 115 5.88 -3.31 -3.54
C PHE A 115 6.03 -4.82 -3.80
N LYS A 116 5.01 -5.47 -4.36
CA LYS A 116 5.00 -6.90 -4.72
C LYS A 116 5.40 -7.17 -6.17
N ASP A 117 5.34 -6.16 -7.03
CA ASP A 117 5.67 -6.28 -8.45
C ASP A 117 7.17 -6.54 -8.63
N SER A 118 7.52 -7.50 -9.48
CA SER A 118 8.91 -7.90 -9.70
C SER A 118 9.73 -6.75 -10.30
N ASN A 119 9.13 -6.01 -11.22
CA ASN A 119 9.82 -4.93 -11.94
C ASN A 119 10.07 -3.78 -10.97
N PHE A 120 9.08 -3.38 -10.17
CA PHE A 120 9.28 -2.38 -9.12
C PHE A 120 10.40 -2.76 -8.14
N ARG A 121 10.41 -4.00 -7.66
CA ARG A 121 11.43 -4.47 -6.71
C ARG A 121 12.84 -4.51 -7.32
N GLN A 122 12.95 -4.85 -8.61
CA GLN A 122 14.21 -4.83 -9.34
C GLN A 122 14.78 -3.41 -9.46
N HIS A 123 13.95 -2.42 -9.77
CA HIS A 123 14.41 -1.04 -9.99
C HIS A 123 14.60 -0.26 -8.67
N PHE A 124 13.92 -0.64 -7.59
CA PHE A 124 13.97 0.07 -6.30
C PHE A 124 14.28 -0.82 -5.08
N PRO A 125 15.36 -1.63 -5.10
CA PRO A 125 15.61 -2.63 -4.06
C PRO A 125 15.84 -2.00 -2.68
N ASP A 126 16.62 -0.93 -2.60
CA ASP A 126 16.91 -0.25 -1.32
C ASP A 126 15.66 0.41 -0.74
N PHE A 127 14.81 1.00 -1.58
CA PHE A 127 13.55 1.61 -1.16
C PHE A 127 12.59 0.55 -0.60
N VAL A 128 12.49 -0.60 -1.27
CA VAL A 128 11.70 -1.76 -0.81
C VAL A 128 12.24 -2.28 0.52
N HIS A 129 13.55 -2.47 0.66
CA HIS A 129 14.14 -2.93 1.91
C HIS A 129 13.96 -1.94 3.06
N ALA A 130 14.11 -0.64 2.79
CA ALA A 130 13.85 0.40 3.78
C ALA A 130 12.37 0.42 4.20
N HIS A 131 11.45 0.27 3.26
CA HIS A 131 10.03 0.14 3.53
C HIS A 131 9.74 -1.11 4.39
N GLU A 132 10.20 -2.29 3.97
CA GLU A 132 10.02 -3.55 4.72
C GLU A 132 10.60 -3.48 6.14
N ARG A 133 11.76 -2.83 6.31
CA ARG A 133 12.42 -2.58 7.60
C ARG A 133 11.62 -1.63 8.47
N ARG A 134 11.22 -0.47 7.95
CA ARG A 134 10.39 0.50 8.71
C ARG A 134 9.14 -0.15 9.22
N ILE A 135 8.43 -0.91 8.38
CA ILE A 135 7.25 -1.59 8.88
C ILE A 135 7.66 -2.65 9.92
N ARG A 136 8.85 -3.28 9.85
CA ARG A 136 9.25 -4.29 10.86
C ARG A 136 9.51 -3.64 12.20
N GLU A 137 10.19 -2.52 12.19
CA GLU A 137 10.49 -1.70 13.35
C GLU A 137 9.21 -1.10 13.94
N GLU A 138 8.29 -0.62 13.09
CA GLU A 138 6.98 -0.13 13.50
C GLU A 138 6.30 -1.17 14.36
N PHE A 139 6.31 -2.45 13.96
CA PHE A 139 5.62 -3.55 14.62
C PHE A 139 6.43 -4.27 15.72
N ALA A 140 7.66 -3.83 16.01
CA ALA A 140 8.49 -4.43 17.04
C ALA A 140 8.03 -3.97 18.43
N LEU A 141 7.63 -4.91 19.28
CA LEU A 141 7.39 -4.66 20.69
C LEU A 141 8.69 -4.86 21.48
N SER A 142 8.98 -3.96 22.40
CA SER A 142 10.02 -4.17 23.42
C SER A 142 9.61 -5.25 24.43
N GLU A 143 10.59 -5.81 25.16
CA GLU A 143 10.33 -6.79 26.23
C GLU A 143 9.35 -6.27 27.29
N GLU A 144 9.41 -4.97 27.62
CA GLU A 144 8.50 -4.34 28.56
C GLU A 144 7.08 -4.25 28.00
N GLU A 145 6.91 -3.83 26.74
CA GLU A 145 5.61 -3.80 26.07
C GLU A 145 5.01 -5.21 25.94
N ILE A 146 5.83 -6.22 25.64
CA ILE A 146 5.39 -7.62 25.60
C ILE A 146 4.80 -8.03 26.95
N SER A 147 5.45 -7.68 28.07
CA SER A 147 4.96 -7.98 29.41
C SER A 147 3.61 -7.30 29.69
N GLN A 148 3.50 -6.00 29.39
CA GLN A 148 2.29 -5.21 29.62
C GLN A 148 1.11 -5.63 28.72
N LEU A 149 1.39 -6.13 27.52
CA LEU A 149 0.37 -6.53 26.53
C LEU A 149 0.04 -8.03 26.57
N SER A 150 0.59 -8.79 27.51
CA SER A 150 0.35 -10.23 27.64
C SER A 150 -1.13 -10.62 27.74
N GLY A 151 -1.94 -9.82 28.42
CA GLY A 151 -3.40 -10.00 28.49
C GLY A 151 -4.07 -9.82 27.13
N LEU A 152 -3.66 -8.80 26.37
CA LEU A 152 -4.17 -8.55 25.02
C LEU A 152 -3.72 -9.63 24.03
N GLN A 153 -2.48 -10.10 24.13
CA GLN A 153 -1.99 -11.26 23.37
C GLN A 153 -2.85 -12.51 23.64
N SER A 154 -3.16 -12.76 24.91
CA SER A 154 -4.01 -13.89 25.32
C SER A 154 -5.44 -13.76 24.78
N GLU A 155 -5.98 -12.54 24.72
CA GLU A 155 -7.30 -12.28 24.13
C GLU A 155 -7.29 -12.54 22.61
N VAL A 156 -6.28 -12.06 21.88
CA VAL A 156 -6.12 -12.37 20.44
C VAL A 156 -6.00 -13.88 20.23
N ASP A 157 -5.16 -14.58 21.00
CA ASP A 157 -4.99 -16.03 20.90
C ASP A 157 -6.32 -16.76 21.15
N HIS A 158 -7.08 -16.34 22.17
CA HIS A 158 -8.38 -16.91 22.49
C HIS A 158 -9.39 -16.69 21.37
N LEU A 159 -9.45 -15.47 20.83
CA LEU A 159 -10.32 -15.13 19.70
C LEU A 159 -10.00 -16.01 18.49
N ILE A 160 -8.73 -16.16 18.13
CA ILE A 160 -8.32 -17.03 17.02
C ILE A 160 -8.69 -18.50 17.32
N ASN A 161 -8.52 -18.98 18.55
CA ASN A 161 -8.91 -20.35 18.93
C ASN A 161 -10.41 -20.60 18.71
N VAL A 162 -11.26 -19.65 19.12
CA VAL A 162 -12.71 -19.76 18.93
C VAL A 162 -13.06 -19.74 17.45
N LEU A 163 -12.54 -18.77 16.68
CA LEU A 163 -12.90 -18.61 15.28
C LEU A 163 -12.43 -19.79 14.43
N MET A 164 -11.22 -20.31 14.68
CA MET A 164 -10.65 -21.39 13.88
C MET A 164 -11.01 -22.80 14.38
N GLY A 165 -11.50 -22.92 15.63
CA GLY A 165 -11.83 -24.21 16.24
C GLY A 165 -10.62 -25.16 16.36
N THR A 166 -10.90 -26.46 16.43
CA THR A 166 -9.89 -27.52 16.64
C THR A 166 -9.30 -28.09 15.35
N ARG A 167 -9.25 -27.28 14.27
CA ARG A 167 -8.74 -27.75 12.98
C ARG A 167 -7.23 -28.01 13.03
N THR A 168 -6.77 -28.99 12.25
CA THR A 168 -5.36 -29.44 12.23
C THR A 168 -4.60 -29.00 10.99
N ASP A 169 -5.28 -28.47 9.98
CA ASP A 169 -4.66 -27.97 8.76
C ASP A 169 -4.22 -26.51 8.92
N GLN A 170 -3.11 -26.17 8.25
CA GLN A 170 -2.65 -24.78 8.22
C GLN A 170 -3.63 -23.93 7.40
N PRO A 171 -4.04 -22.75 7.91
CA PRO A 171 -4.93 -21.86 7.17
C PRO A 171 -4.25 -21.33 5.91
N LYS A 172 -5.02 -21.15 4.84
CA LYS A 172 -4.49 -20.52 3.62
C LYS A 172 -4.35 -19.01 3.82
N SER A 173 -3.56 -18.39 2.94
CA SER A 173 -3.31 -16.94 2.97
C SER A 173 -4.58 -16.08 2.98
N LEU A 174 -5.65 -16.49 2.26
CA LEU A 174 -6.94 -15.79 2.28
C LEU A 174 -7.64 -15.87 3.65
N GLU A 175 -7.58 -17.02 4.32
CA GLU A 175 -8.17 -17.18 5.64
C GLU A 175 -7.46 -16.30 6.66
N ILE A 176 -6.12 -16.28 6.64
CA ILE A 176 -5.34 -15.40 7.51
C ILE A 176 -5.66 -13.93 7.21
N TYR A 177 -5.85 -13.57 5.94
CA TYR A 177 -6.27 -12.22 5.54
C TYR A 177 -7.64 -11.84 6.14
N ILE A 178 -8.63 -12.71 6.04
CA ILE A 178 -9.97 -12.47 6.64
C ILE A 178 -9.86 -12.39 8.16
N LEU A 179 -9.11 -13.30 8.78
CA LEU A 179 -8.88 -13.33 10.22
C LEU A 179 -8.28 -12.00 10.72
N VAL A 180 -7.27 -11.46 10.05
CA VAL A 180 -6.70 -10.15 10.39
C VAL A 180 -7.76 -9.05 10.37
N GLY A 181 -8.62 -9.01 9.35
CA GLY A 181 -9.71 -8.04 9.27
C GLY A 181 -10.75 -8.19 10.38
N ILE A 182 -11.11 -9.42 10.73
CA ILE A 182 -12.01 -9.71 11.85
C ILE A 182 -11.41 -9.23 13.17
N LEU A 183 -10.12 -9.51 13.41
CA LEU A 183 -9.41 -9.06 14.61
C LEU A 183 -9.43 -7.53 14.70
N LEU A 184 -9.11 -6.83 13.61
CA LEU A 184 -9.15 -5.36 13.58
C LEU A 184 -10.54 -4.80 13.89
N GLY A 185 -11.59 -5.33 13.26
CA GLY A 185 -12.96 -4.90 13.52
C GLY A 185 -13.40 -5.19 14.95
N TYR A 186 -13.05 -6.37 15.49
CA TYR A 186 -13.32 -6.73 16.88
C TYR A 186 -12.64 -5.75 17.84
N PHE A 187 -11.35 -5.48 17.67
CA PHE A 187 -10.60 -4.66 18.59
C PHE A 187 -10.96 -3.17 18.52
N LYS A 188 -11.49 -2.72 17.38
CA LYS A 188 -12.07 -1.38 17.25
C LYS A 188 -13.27 -1.20 18.18
N GLU A 189 -14.19 -2.17 18.20
CA GLU A 189 -15.34 -2.14 19.12
C GLU A 189 -14.90 -2.36 20.57
N ARG A 190 -13.97 -3.29 20.81
CA ARG A 190 -13.39 -3.54 22.14
C ARG A 190 -12.75 -2.29 22.73
N GLN A 191 -12.02 -1.51 21.94
CA GLN A 191 -11.39 -0.25 22.36
C GLN A 191 -12.43 0.82 22.72
N ALA A 192 -13.55 0.87 21.98
CA ALA A 192 -14.66 1.78 22.29
C ALA A 192 -15.36 1.40 23.61
N ALA A 193 -15.46 0.10 23.92
CA ALA A 193 -16.07 -0.40 25.15
C ALA A 193 -15.17 -0.26 26.38
N SER A 194 -13.86 -0.55 26.25
CA SER A 194 -12.89 -0.28 27.31
C SER A 194 -11.54 0.12 26.70
N PRO A 195 -10.90 1.20 27.22
CA PRO A 195 -9.68 1.73 26.63
C PRO A 195 -8.58 0.67 26.52
N LEU A 196 -8.05 0.55 25.32
CA LEU A 196 -6.87 -0.23 24.99
C LEU A 196 -5.74 0.72 24.58
N PRO A 197 -4.47 0.29 24.68
CA PRO A 197 -3.34 0.98 24.04
C PRO A 197 -3.48 0.83 22.52
N GLY A 198 -4.34 1.68 21.94
CA GLY A 198 -4.83 1.55 20.56
C GLY A 198 -3.73 1.56 19.52
N ASP A 199 -2.65 2.28 19.79
CA ASP A 199 -1.46 2.34 18.95
C ASP A 199 -0.71 1.01 18.86
N LYS A 200 -0.96 0.06 19.76
CA LYS A 200 -0.27 -1.25 19.85
C LYS A 200 -1.12 -2.45 19.44
N ILE A 201 -2.41 -2.26 19.12
CA ILE A 201 -3.31 -3.37 18.76
C ILE A 201 -2.83 -4.06 17.48
N HIS A 202 -2.46 -3.28 16.46
CA HIS A 202 -1.94 -3.82 15.21
C HIS A 202 -0.68 -4.68 15.45
N HIS A 203 0.20 -4.27 16.37
CA HIS A 203 1.42 -4.97 16.77
C HIS A 203 1.13 -6.30 17.43
N VAL A 204 0.17 -6.31 18.35
CA VAL A 204 -0.23 -7.54 19.04
C VAL A 204 -0.84 -8.52 18.05
N ILE A 205 -1.74 -8.06 17.17
CA ILE A 205 -2.30 -8.89 16.10
C ILE A 205 -1.18 -9.44 15.23
N ALA A 206 -0.27 -8.60 14.74
CA ALA A 206 0.81 -9.03 13.85
C ALA A 206 1.73 -10.07 14.50
N THR A 207 2.10 -9.84 15.76
CA THR A 207 2.95 -10.74 16.54
C THR A 207 2.30 -12.11 16.74
N VAL A 208 1.02 -12.14 17.10
CA VAL A 208 0.29 -13.40 17.31
C VAL A 208 0.13 -14.15 15.99
N ILE A 209 -0.24 -13.47 14.90
CA ILE A 209 -0.36 -14.09 13.57
C ILE A 209 0.98 -14.68 13.11
N TYR A 210 2.09 -13.93 13.26
CA TYR A 210 3.43 -14.39 12.91
C TYR A 210 3.79 -15.68 13.66
N ARG A 211 3.67 -15.65 15.00
CA ARG A 211 4.03 -16.79 15.86
C ARG A 211 3.18 -18.02 15.58
N ARG A 212 1.90 -17.83 15.27
CA ARG A 212 0.93 -18.92 15.17
C ARG A 212 0.89 -19.56 13.79
N PHE A 213 1.11 -18.80 12.74
CA PHE A 213 0.93 -19.25 11.36
C PHE A 213 2.21 -19.25 10.54
N ASP A 214 3.34 -18.84 11.14
CA ASP A 214 4.64 -18.70 10.46
C ASP A 214 4.54 -17.84 9.19
N LEU A 215 3.61 -16.87 9.19
CA LEU A 215 3.38 -15.99 8.06
C LEU A 215 4.42 -14.87 8.09
N ALA A 216 5.08 -14.63 6.96
CA ALA A 216 6.11 -13.59 6.88
C ALA A 216 5.57 -12.23 7.34
N MET A 217 6.32 -11.56 8.22
CA MET A 217 5.88 -10.30 8.82
C MET A 217 5.51 -9.24 7.78
N ALA A 218 6.22 -9.17 6.64
CA ALA A 218 5.89 -8.32 5.50
C ALA A 218 4.46 -8.54 4.98
N GLN A 219 4.04 -9.81 4.82
CA GLN A 219 2.72 -10.15 4.33
C GLN A 219 1.61 -9.80 5.33
N ILE A 220 1.85 -9.99 6.64
CA ILE A 220 0.90 -9.59 7.68
C ILE A 220 0.64 -8.08 7.65
N LYS A 221 1.68 -7.30 7.39
CA LYS A 221 1.55 -5.84 7.30
C LYS A 221 0.78 -5.40 6.08
N ASP A 222 1.01 -6.03 4.92
CA ASP A 222 0.19 -5.77 3.75
C ASP A 222 -1.29 -5.99 4.06
N TYR A 223 -1.60 -6.99 4.90
CA TYR A 223 -2.97 -7.26 5.32
C TYR A 223 -3.52 -6.12 6.19
N LEU A 224 -2.76 -5.69 7.19
CA LEU A 224 -3.14 -4.60 8.09
C LEU A 224 -3.33 -3.28 7.33
N LEU A 225 -2.38 -2.92 6.45
CA LEU A 225 -2.45 -1.73 5.60
C LEU A 225 -3.69 -1.78 4.70
N ALA A 226 -3.97 -2.94 4.09
CA ALA A 226 -5.12 -3.07 3.21
C ALA A 226 -6.45 -2.75 3.92
N TYR A 227 -6.62 -3.19 5.17
CA TYR A 227 -7.80 -2.88 5.98
C TYR A 227 -7.82 -1.45 6.50
N GLN A 228 -6.67 -0.89 6.87
CA GLN A 228 -6.58 0.50 7.32
C GLN A 228 -6.98 1.47 6.19
N GLU A 229 -6.48 1.25 4.98
CA GLU A 229 -6.83 2.05 3.80
C GLU A 229 -8.31 1.91 3.43
N ALA A 230 -8.88 0.71 3.59
CA ALA A 230 -10.29 0.44 3.30
C ALA A 230 -11.27 1.26 4.15
N GLU A 231 -10.84 1.79 5.31
CA GLU A 231 -11.69 2.70 6.08
C GLU A 231 -11.91 4.05 5.38
N SER A 232 -10.96 4.45 4.53
CA SER A 232 -10.94 5.76 3.85
C SER A 232 -11.33 5.72 2.37
N GLN A 233 -11.35 4.53 1.75
CA GLN A 233 -11.58 4.34 0.33
C GLN A 233 -12.93 3.65 0.05
N GLU A 234 -13.74 4.20 -0.86
CA GLU A 234 -15.09 3.67 -1.16
C GLU A 234 -15.08 2.37 -1.98
N ASP A 235 -14.02 2.10 -2.74
CA ASP A 235 -13.88 0.95 -3.64
C ASP A 235 -13.50 -0.36 -2.92
N ARG A 236 -13.05 -0.30 -1.66
CA ARG A 236 -12.68 -1.48 -0.84
C ARG A 236 -13.85 -2.07 -0.04
N MET A 237 -14.95 -2.34 -0.73
CA MET A 237 -16.20 -2.81 -0.11
C MET A 237 -16.07 -4.17 0.59
N SER A 238 -15.21 -5.05 0.08
CA SER A 238 -14.95 -6.38 0.67
C SER A 238 -14.29 -6.25 2.04
N GLU A 239 -13.23 -5.46 2.14
CA GLU A 239 -12.45 -5.25 3.36
C GLU A 239 -13.30 -4.55 4.43
N ARG A 240 -14.10 -3.55 4.03
CA ARG A 240 -15.06 -2.88 4.91
C ARG A 240 -16.13 -3.84 5.43
N GLN A 241 -16.58 -4.78 4.61
CA GLN A 241 -17.51 -5.81 5.05
C GLN A 241 -16.87 -6.70 6.12
N VAL A 242 -15.64 -7.16 5.91
CA VAL A 242 -14.93 -7.98 6.92
C VAL A 242 -14.73 -7.21 8.23
N LEU A 243 -14.36 -5.93 8.19
CA LEU A 243 -14.27 -5.10 9.40
C LEU A 243 -15.60 -5.03 10.17
N ARG A 244 -16.74 -4.94 9.46
CA ARG A 244 -18.07 -4.99 10.09
C ARG A 244 -18.40 -6.36 10.68
N TYR A 245 -17.93 -7.45 10.07
CA TYR A 245 -18.03 -8.76 10.69
C TYR A 245 -17.23 -8.83 11.99
N GLY A 246 -16.07 -8.16 12.08
CA GLY A 246 -15.32 -8.04 13.34
C GLY A 246 -16.17 -7.47 14.49
N ARG A 247 -17.02 -6.47 14.21
CA ARG A 247 -18.01 -5.98 15.18
C ARG A 247 -19.03 -7.04 15.59
N LEU A 248 -19.60 -7.76 14.63
CA LEU A 248 -20.55 -8.83 14.93
C LEU A 248 -19.90 -9.92 15.82
N ILE A 249 -18.64 -10.25 15.55
CA ILE A 249 -17.88 -11.18 16.38
C ILE A 249 -17.68 -10.64 17.79
N TYR A 250 -17.41 -9.34 17.95
CA TYR A 250 -17.35 -8.70 19.27
C TYR A 250 -18.65 -8.87 20.06
N ASP A 251 -19.80 -8.61 19.43
CA ASP A 251 -21.11 -8.78 20.06
C ASP A 251 -21.34 -10.23 20.54
N TYR A 252 -20.94 -11.24 19.76
CA TYR A 252 -21.02 -12.64 20.19
C TYR A 252 -20.11 -12.97 21.37
N PHE A 253 -18.93 -12.38 21.44
CA PHE A 253 -18.00 -12.59 22.56
C PHE A 253 -18.56 -12.00 23.86
N GLU A 254 -19.10 -10.78 23.80
CA GLU A 254 -19.77 -10.14 24.95
C GLU A 254 -20.98 -10.95 25.42
N ALA A 255 -21.76 -11.49 24.47
CA ALA A 255 -22.90 -12.37 24.75
C ALA A 255 -22.51 -13.81 25.15
N LYS A 256 -21.22 -14.17 25.11
CA LYS A 256 -20.69 -15.54 25.33
C LYS A 256 -21.24 -16.58 24.36
N GLU A 257 -21.64 -16.16 23.17
CA GLU A 257 -22.16 -16.99 22.09
C GLU A 257 -21.03 -17.47 21.15
N LEU A 258 -20.00 -18.10 21.71
CA LEU A 258 -18.76 -18.46 20.98
C LEU A 258 -19.00 -19.39 19.77
N GLU A 259 -20.01 -20.26 19.87
CA GLU A 259 -20.41 -21.14 18.76
C GLU A 259 -20.98 -20.35 17.57
N ASN A 260 -21.67 -19.24 17.83
CA ASN A 260 -22.19 -18.37 16.77
C ASN A 260 -21.04 -17.60 16.10
N ALA A 261 -20.08 -17.10 16.89
CA ALA A 261 -18.87 -16.49 16.35
C ALA A 261 -18.09 -17.44 15.43
N TYR A 262 -17.91 -18.70 15.85
CA TYR A 262 -17.29 -19.75 15.04
C TYR A 262 -18.07 -19.98 13.73
N LYS A 263 -19.39 -20.15 13.79
CA LYS A 263 -20.23 -20.39 12.61
C LYS A 263 -20.17 -19.24 11.61
N GLU A 264 -20.29 -18.00 12.08
CA GLU A 264 -20.26 -16.81 11.22
C GLU A 264 -18.90 -16.63 10.54
N TYR A 265 -17.80 -16.83 11.27
CA TYR A 265 -16.47 -16.80 10.68
C TYR A 265 -16.30 -17.83 9.57
N ASN A 266 -16.72 -19.07 9.81
CA ASN A 266 -16.62 -20.13 8.80
C ASN A 266 -17.55 -19.86 7.60
N ALA A 267 -18.73 -19.30 7.82
CA ALA A 267 -19.63 -18.90 6.73
C ALA A 267 -18.99 -17.80 5.87
N LEU A 268 -18.37 -16.79 6.50
CA LEU A 268 -17.67 -15.70 5.82
C LEU A 268 -16.49 -16.23 4.98
N VAL A 269 -15.61 -17.02 5.58
CA VAL A 269 -14.47 -17.64 4.89
C VAL A 269 -14.94 -18.42 3.66
N ASN A 270 -15.97 -19.25 3.81
CA ASN A 270 -16.53 -20.03 2.71
C ASN A 270 -17.13 -19.16 1.60
N HIS A 271 -17.75 -18.03 1.96
CA HIS A 271 -18.28 -17.06 1.00
C HIS A 271 -17.16 -16.48 0.13
N HIS A 272 -16.08 -15.98 0.75
CA HIS A 272 -14.94 -15.39 0.03
C HIS A 272 -14.21 -16.41 -0.84
N TYR A 273 -14.06 -17.65 -0.38
CA TYR A 273 -13.51 -18.72 -1.22
C TYR A 273 -14.33 -18.96 -2.49
N LYS A 274 -15.67 -19.04 -2.37
CA LYS A 274 -16.56 -19.22 -3.51
C LYS A 274 -16.48 -18.04 -4.48
N ALA A 275 -16.32 -16.82 -3.99
CA ALA A 275 -16.16 -15.63 -4.82
C ALA A 275 -14.86 -15.68 -5.63
N GLN A 276 -13.72 -16.03 -5.01
CA GLN A 276 -12.45 -16.18 -5.73
C GLN A 276 -12.48 -17.27 -6.81
N LEU A 277 -13.14 -18.40 -6.52
CA LEU A 277 -13.29 -19.48 -7.49
C LEU A 277 -14.15 -19.08 -8.70
N LYS A 278 -15.16 -18.22 -8.52
CA LYS A 278 -15.96 -17.69 -9.62
C LYS A 278 -15.15 -16.73 -10.48
N GLN A 279 -14.36 -15.83 -9.89
CA GLN A 279 -13.50 -14.91 -10.64
C GLN A 279 -12.47 -15.64 -11.52
N LYS A 280 -11.87 -16.73 -11.02
CA LYS A 280 -10.93 -17.56 -11.79
C LYS A 280 -11.55 -18.35 -12.95
N LYS A 281 -12.87 -18.55 -12.97
CA LYS A 281 -13.57 -19.26 -14.07
C LYS A 281 -13.98 -18.32 -15.22
N HIS A 282 -13.83 -17.02 -15.03
CA HIS A 282 -14.18 -15.98 -16.01
C HIS A 282 -12.95 -15.27 -16.59
N LEU A 283 -11.75 -15.79 -16.29
CA LEU A 283 -10.47 -15.49 -16.92
C LEU A 283 -10.08 -16.69 -17.79
#